data_AF-A0AA92P8U6-F1
#
_entry.id   AF-A0AA92P8U6-F1
#
_cell.length_a   1.000
_cell.length_b   1.000
_cell.length_c   1.000
_cell.angle_alpha   90.00
_cell.angle_beta   90.00
_cell.angle_gamma   90.00
#
_symmetry.space_group_name_H-M   'P 1'
#
loop_
_entity.id
_entity.type
_entity.pdbx_description
1 polymer ?
#
loop_
_entity_poly.entity_id
_entity_poly.type
_entity_poly.pdbx_seq_one_letter_code
_entity_poly.pdbx_strand_id
1 'polypeptide(L)'
;MNNLDRLLTILKEQADLIDQLNTRSNFQYKSTQRLVLEHGQPFVTKVKSPFKGELKACFENCLKGLLRYPNLNYCEGFAISEDIDIAVSHAWLINNDGELIDPTWIGERFKGSAYFGVVFTDDFVREIAQKTKCYGILDNDFMNEHQLLREGFPPHALLTEAIDAQ
;
A
#
# COMPACT_ATOMS: atom_id res chain seq x y z
N MET A 1 0.78 -3.11 22.95
CA MET A 1 0.94 -2.45 21.63
C MET A 1 0.16 -3.30 20.65
N ASN A 2 -0.81 -2.73 19.94
CA ASN A 2 -1.55 -3.49 18.93
C ASN A 2 -0.68 -3.63 17.65
N ASN A 3 -1.09 -4.47 16.69
CA ASN A 3 -0.29 -4.69 15.49
C ASN A 3 -0.19 -3.44 14.59
N LEU A 4 -1.17 -2.53 14.61
CA LEU A 4 -1.07 -1.28 13.87
C LEU A 4 -0.01 -0.34 14.47
N ASP A 5 0.00 -0.15 15.79
CA ASP A 5 1.02 0.64 16.49
C ASP A 5 2.42 0.07 16.24
N ARG A 6 2.53 -1.27 16.25
CA ARG A 6 3.79 -1.97 15.95
C ARG A 6 4.24 -1.72 14.52
N LEU A 7 3.33 -1.84 13.54
CA LEU A 7 3.62 -1.53 12.14
C LEU A 7 4.09 -0.07 11.98
N LEU A 8 3.35 0.89 12.53
CA LEU A 8 3.70 2.31 12.44
C LEU A 8 5.05 2.62 13.10
N THR A 9 5.36 1.97 14.22
CA THR A 9 6.66 2.10 14.88
C THR A 9 7.79 1.61 13.96
N ILE A 10 7.66 0.41 13.38
CA ILE A 10 8.64 -0.15 12.45
C ILE A 10 8.84 0.78 11.24
N LEU A 11 7.75 1.27 10.63
CA LEU A 11 7.83 2.16 9.48
C LEU A 11 8.55 3.46 9.83
N LYS A 12 8.25 4.04 10.99
CA LYS A 12 8.87 5.29 11.45
C LYS A 12 10.36 5.11 11.72
N GLU A 13 10.74 4.05 12.43
CA GLU A 13 12.14 3.75 12.71
C GLU A 13 12.94 3.54 11.41
N GLN A 14 12.36 2.82 10.44
CA GLN A 14 12.97 2.65 9.12
C GLN A 14 13.09 3.97 8.36
N ALA A 15 12.03 4.78 8.33
CA ALA A 15 12.04 6.08 7.66
C ALA A 15 13.08 7.03 8.28
N ASP A 16 13.12 7.12 9.60
CA ASP A 16 14.06 7.98 10.34
C ASP A 16 15.51 7.52 10.11
N LEU A 17 15.78 6.20 10.11
CA LEU A 17 17.11 5.66 9.82
C LEU A 17 17.54 5.97 8.38
N ILE A 18 16.66 5.76 7.40
CA ILE A 18 16.96 6.07 5.99
C ILE A 18 17.16 7.57 5.81
N ASP A 19 16.40 8.42 6.50
CA ASP A 19 16.55 9.87 6.40
C ASP A 19 17.92 10.36 6.88
N GLN A 20 18.50 9.68 7.88
CA GLN A 20 19.85 9.94 8.38
C GLN A 20 20.95 9.45 7.42
N LEU A 21 20.75 8.29 6.78
CA LEU A 21 21.77 7.64 5.95
C LEU A 21 21.75 8.09 4.49
N ASN A 22 20.57 8.39 3.96
CA ASN A 22 20.38 8.74 2.55
C ASN A 22 20.72 10.22 2.31
N THR A 23 21.77 10.44 1.54
CA THR A 23 22.32 11.77 1.23
C THR A 23 21.66 12.45 0.03
N ARG A 24 20.69 11.81 -0.63
CA ARG A 24 19.95 12.39 -1.77
C ARG A 24 19.05 13.52 -1.29
N SER A 25 19.55 14.75 -1.37
CA SER A 25 18.83 15.97 -0.97
C SER A 25 17.79 16.44 -1.99
N ASN A 26 17.89 15.97 -3.24
CA ASN A 26 17.01 16.34 -4.34
C ASN A 26 15.72 15.51 -4.43
N PHE A 27 15.50 14.59 -3.48
CA PHE A 27 14.29 13.78 -3.39
C PHE A 27 13.41 14.36 -2.30
N GLN A 28 12.13 14.59 -2.59
CA GLN A 28 11.17 15.03 -1.58
C GLN A 28 11.02 13.99 -0.46
N TYR A 29 11.04 12.70 -0.80
CA TYR A 29 10.98 11.58 0.12
C TYR A 29 12.22 10.69 -0.07
N LYS A 30 12.91 10.37 1.01
CA LYS A 30 14.11 9.50 0.95
C LYS A 30 13.78 8.00 1.01
N SER A 31 12.53 7.66 1.35
CA SER A 31 12.05 6.29 1.46
C SER A 31 10.55 6.19 1.18
N THR A 32 10.11 5.02 0.70
CA THR A 32 8.69 4.70 0.53
C THR A 32 7.97 4.71 1.87
N GLN A 33 8.63 4.32 2.96
CA GLN A 33 8.10 4.38 4.32
C GLN A 33 7.72 5.82 4.69
N ARG A 34 8.59 6.80 4.44
CA ARG A 34 8.29 8.22 4.71
C ARG A 34 7.10 8.69 3.87
N LEU A 35 7.10 8.37 2.58
CA LEU A 35 6.00 8.73 1.66
C LEU A 35 4.66 8.14 2.12
N VAL A 36 4.62 6.85 2.45
CA VAL A 36 3.40 6.18 2.93
C VAL A 36 2.99 6.69 4.31
N LEU A 37 3.92 6.96 5.24
CA LEU A 37 3.60 7.56 6.54
C LEU A 37 2.95 8.93 6.44
N GLU A 38 3.26 9.69 5.39
CA GLU A 38 2.70 11.04 5.19
C GLU A 38 1.31 11.01 4.54
N HIS A 39 1.09 10.12 3.57
CA HIS A 39 -0.13 10.10 2.74
C HIS A 39 -1.08 8.94 3.05
N GLY A 40 -0.61 7.95 3.80
CA GLY A 40 -1.33 6.71 4.06
C GLY A 40 -2.30 6.80 5.24
N GLN A 41 -3.16 5.80 5.31
CA GLN A 41 -4.16 5.63 6.36
C GLN A 41 -4.20 4.18 6.87
N PRO A 42 -4.66 3.96 8.12
CA PRO A 42 -4.80 2.61 8.65
C PRO A 42 -6.04 1.91 8.11
N PHE A 43 -5.93 0.60 7.88
CA PHE A 43 -7.08 -0.24 7.54
C PHE A 43 -7.25 -1.31 8.61
N VAL A 44 -8.33 -1.18 9.40
CA VAL A 44 -8.56 -1.98 10.61
C VAL A 44 -9.64 -3.05 10.42
N THR A 45 -10.56 -2.84 9.47
CA THR A 45 -11.64 -3.79 9.17
C THR A 45 -11.27 -4.60 7.95
N LYS A 46 -10.91 -5.87 8.16
CA LYS A 46 -10.64 -6.83 7.09
C LYS A 46 -11.85 -7.73 6.87
N VAL A 47 -12.36 -7.74 5.64
CA VAL A 47 -13.43 -8.65 5.22
C VAL A 47 -12.89 -9.81 4.39
N LYS A 48 -13.72 -10.84 4.23
CA LYS A 48 -13.35 -12.04 3.49
C LYS A 48 -13.22 -11.71 1.99
N SER A 49 -12.07 -12.03 1.41
CA SER A 49 -11.87 -11.90 -0.03
C SER A 49 -12.80 -12.84 -0.81
N PRO A 50 -13.45 -12.36 -1.89
CA PRO A 50 -14.28 -13.19 -2.76
C PRO A 50 -13.46 -14.15 -3.65
N PHE A 51 -12.14 -13.99 -3.69
CA PHE A 51 -11.22 -14.84 -4.43
C PHE A 51 -9.92 -15.07 -3.66
N LYS A 52 -9.22 -16.14 -3.99
CA LYS A 52 -7.91 -16.46 -3.43
C LYS A 52 -6.84 -16.26 -4.49
N GLY A 53 -5.85 -15.44 -4.16
CA GLY A 53 -4.67 -15.20 -4.97
C GLY A 53 -3.49 -16.10 -4.57
N GLU A 54 -2.44 -16.05 -5.37
CA GLU A 54 -1.19 -16.76 -5.09
C GLU A 54 -0.36 -16.01 -4.02
N LEU A 55 0.23 -16.73 -3.07
CA LEU A 55 1.11 -16.14 -2.07
C LEU A 55 2.29 -15.42 -2.74
N LYS A 56 2.70 -14.27 -2.19
CA LYS A 56 3.76 -13.39 -2.72
C LYS A 56 3.44 -12.69 -4.06
N ALA A 57 2.23 -12.87 -4.60
CA ALA A 57 1.77 -12.18 -5.81
C ALA A 57 0.73 -11.08 -5.49
N CYS A 58 0.85 -10.40 -4.33
CA CYS A 58 -0.19 -9.49 -3.84
C CYS A 58 -0.53 -8.37 -4.83
N PHE A 59 0.48 -7.74 -5.44
CA PHE A 59 0.27 -6.69 -6.44
C PHE A 59 -0.50 -7.18 -7.67
N GLU A 60 -0.12 -8.35 -8.20
CA GLU A 60 -0.78 -8.98 -9.35
C GLU A 60 -2.20 -9.43 -9.02
N ASN A 61 -2.39 -10.07 -7.87
CA ASN A 61 -3.68 -10.53 -7.38
C ASN A 61 -4.67 -9.36 -7.27
N CYS A 62 -4.21 -8.24 -6.71
CA CYS A 62 -5.03 -7.06 -6.53
C CYS A 62 -5.30 -6.36 -7.87
N LEU A 63 -4.32 -6.26 -8.79
CA LEU A 63 -4.59 -5.68 -10.10
C LEU A 63 -5.60 -6.50 -10.91
N LYS A 64 -5.46 -7.84 -10.90
CA LYS A 64 -6.47 -8.73 -11.51
C LYS A 64 -7.83 -8.61 -10.83
N GLY A 65 -7.84 -8.43 -9.52
CA GLY A 65 -9.05 -8.18 -8.75
C GLY A 65 -9.75 -6.87 -9.16
N LEU A 66 -8.99 -5.77 -9.25
CA LEU A 66 -9.48 -4.47 -9.71
C LEU A 66 -10.14 -4.56 -11.10
N LEU A 67 -9.50 -5.29 -12.03
CA LEU A 67 -10.06 -5.52 -13.37
C LEU A 67 -11.36 -6.35 -13.37
N ARG A 68 -11.52 -7.23 -12.39
CA ARG A 68 -12.67 -8.14 -12.28
C ARG A 68 -13.83 -7.55 -11.47
N TYR A 69 -13.54 -6.67 -10.52
CA TYR A 69 -14.48 -6.09 -9.57
C TYR A 69 -14.35 -4.56 -9.63
N PRO A 70 -15.09 -3.89 -10.52
CA PRO A 70 -14.92 -2.46 -10.81
C PRO A 70 -15.33 -1.53 -9.65
N ASN A 71 -15.97 -2.08 -8.63
CA ASN A 71 -16.39 -1.39 -7.41
C ASN A 71 -15.37 -1.54 -6.25
N LEU A 72 -14.17 -2.02 -6.55
CA LEU A 72 -13.08 -2.09 -5.58
C LEU A 72 -12.01 -1.07 -5.97
N ASN A 73 -11.37 -0.50 -4.96
CA ASN A 73 -10.24 0.41 -5.12
C ASN A 73 -8.94 -0.31 -4.80
N TYR A 74 -7.85 0.10 -5.46
CA TYR A 74 -6.54 -0.50 -5.28
C TYR A 74 -5.75 0.22 -4.20
N CYS A 75 -5.10 -0.51 -3.31
CA CYS A 75 -4.31 0.05 -2.23
C CYS A 75 -2.96 -0.64 -2.12
N GLU A 76 -1.91 0.14 -1.88
CA GLU A 76 -0.59 -0.38 -1.51
C GLU A 76 -0.06 0.31 -0.26
N GLY A 77 0.80 -0.41 0.44
CA GLY A 77 1.51 0.10 1.60
C GLY A 77 2.23 -1.04 2.29
N PHE A 78 2.07 -1.12 3.59
CA PHE A 78 2.73 -2.12 4.40
C PHE A 78 1.75 -2.90 5.27
N ALA A 79 2.07 -4.17 5.48
CA ALA A 79 1.30 -5.06 6.34
C ALA A 79 2.21 -5.86 7.28
N ILE A 80 1.67 -6.20 8.45
CA ILE A 80 2.25 -7.21 9.36
C ILE A 80 1.19 -8.23 9.76
N SER A 81 1.60 -9.37 10.32
CA SER A 81 0.71 -10.30 11.03
C SER A 81 1.30 -10.69 12.37
N GLU A 82 0.57 -11.44 13.19
CA GLU A 82 1.10 -11.96 14.45
C GLU A 82 2.36 -12.81 14.24
N ASP A 83 2.42 -13.58 13.14
CA ASP A 83 3.54 -14.46 12.79
C ASP A 83 4.63 -13.76 11.94
N ILE A 84 4.48 -12.47 11.63
CA ILE A 84 5.40 -11.72 10.76
C ILE A 84 5.82 -10.42 11.46
N ASP A 85 7.07 -10.40 11.94
CA ASP A 85 7.65 -9.28 12.70
C ASP A 85 8.27 -8.17 11.84
N ILE A 86 8.18 -8.28 10.52
CA ILE A 86 8.69 -7.27 9.58
C ILE A 86 7.54 -6.59 8.85
N ALA A 87 7.65 -5.29 8.60
CA ALA A 87 6.75 -4.57 7.71
C ALA A 87 6.96 -5.05 6.27
N VAL A 88 5.98 -5.75 5.71
CA VAL A 88 6.03 -6.29 4.35
C VAL A 88 5.35 -5.30 3.41
N SER A 89 6.03 -4.89 2.34
CA SER A 89 5.39 -4.16 1.25
C SER A 89 4.29 -5.03 0.64
N HIS A 90 3.07 -4.49 0.57
CA HIS A 90 1.90 -5.29 0.27
C HIS A 90 0.83 -4.48 -0.46
N ALA A 91 -0.03 -5.21 -1.17
CA ALA A 91 -1.19 -4.66 -1.86
C ALA A 91 -2.47 -5.39 -1.46
N TRP A 92 -3.56 -4.64 -1.40
CA TRP A 92 -4.90 -5.12 -1.10
C TRP A 92 -5.94 -4.28 -1.86
N LEU A 93 -7.19 -4.67 -1.74
CA LEU A 93 -8.33 -3.96 -2.30
C LEU A 93 -9.17 -3.34 -1.20
N ILE A 94 -9.88 -2.26 -1.52
CA ILE A 94 -10.81 -1.58 -0.62
C ILE A 94 -12.20 -1.60 -1.25
N ASN A 95 -13.23 -1.98 -0.51
CA ASN A 95 -14.61 -1.88 -0.98
C ASN A 95 -15.19 -0.47 -0.75
N ASN A 96 -16.41 -0.22 -1.22
CA ASN A 96 -17.10 1.07 -1.05
C ASN A 96 -17.40 1.43 0.41
N ASP A 97 -17.31 0.48 1.33
CA ASP A 97 -17.50 0.70 2.77
C ASP A 97 -16.17 1.03 3.49
N GLY A 98 -15.07 1.18 2.73
CA GLY A 98 -13.73 1.45 3.28
C GLY A 98 -13.05 0.22 3.90
N GLU A 99 -13.61 -0.98 3.69
CA GLU A 99 -13.10 -2.22 4.28
C GLU A 99 -12.05 -2.89 3.40
N LEU A 100 -11.06 -3.49 4.06
CA LEU A 100 -9.93 -4.14 3.43
C LEU A 100 -10.26 -5.55 2.96
N ILE A 101 -9.90 -5.84 1.71
CA ILE A 101 -9.99 -7.13 1.05
C ILE A 101 -8.58 -7.55 0.63
N ASP A 102 -8.02 -8.53 1.33
CA ASP A 102 -6.71 -9.11 0.98
C ASP A 102 -6.90 -10.50 0.35
N PRO A 103 -6.66 -10.65 -0.97
CA PRO A 103 -6.76 -11.94 -1.63
C PRO A 103 -5.57 -12.87 -1.38
N THR A 104 -4.48 -12.37 -0.77
CA THR A 104 -3.20 -13.06 -0.65
C THR A 104 -2.99 -13.60 0.77
N TRP A 105 -3.09 -12.75 1.79
CA TRP A 105 -2.93 -13.15 3.18
C TRP A 105 -4.25 -13.64 3.75
N ILE A 106 -4.62 -14.87 3.41
CA ILE A 106 -5.86 -15.53 3.86
C ILE A 106 -5.54 -16.68 4.82
N GLY A 107 -6.35 -16.84 5.85
CA GLY A 107 -6.30 -17.97 6.79
C GLY A 107 -5.58 -17.66 8.09
N GLU A 108 -5.46 -18.68 8.95
CA GLU A 108 -4.98 -18.58 10.34
C GLU A 108 -3.60 -17.91 10.48
N ARG A 109 -2.68 -18.20 9.56
CA ARG A 109 -1.31 -17.65 9.53
C ARG A 109 -1.27 -16.11 9.44
N PHE A 110 -2.34 -15.49 8.95
CA PHE A 110 -2.43 -14.04 8.78
C PHE A 110 -3.55 -13.46 9.64
N LYS A 111 -3.83 -14.10 10.78
CA LYS A 111 -4.66 -13.52 11.83
C LYS A 111 -3.95 -12.34 12.48
N GLY A 112 -4.78 -11.44 13.01
CA GLY A 112 -4.32 -10.21 13.65
C GLY A 112 -3.58 -9.26 12.71
N SER A 113 -3.64 -9.46 11.38
CA SER A 113 -2.92 -8.59 10.45
C SER A 113 -3.34 -7.13 10.56
N ALA A 114 -2.37 -6.24 10.47
CA ALA A 114 -2.55 -4.80 10.42
C ALA A 114 -1.97 -4.25 9.13
N TYR A 115 -2.63 -3.23 8.59
CA TYR A 115 -2.36 -2.67 7.27
C TYR A 115 -2.35 -1.14 7.35
N PHE A 116 -1.40 -0.53 6.66
CA PHE A 116 -1.28 0.91 6.56
C PHE A 116 -0.78 1.28 5.16
N GLY A 117 -1.53 2.11 4.43
CA GLY A 117 -1.24 2.34 3.01
C GLY A 117 -2.06 3.47 2.39
N VAL A 118 -1.85 3.67 1.09
CA VAL A 118 -2.47 4.71 0.27
C VAL A 118 -3.43 4.07 -0.74
N VAL A 119 -4.60 4.66 -0.92
CA VAL A 119 -5.57 4.21 -1.94
C VAL A 119 -5.33 4.97 -3.23
N PHE A 120 -5.18 4.25 -4.33
CA PHE A 120 -4.92 4.83 -5.65
C PHE A 120 -6.19 4.87 -6.50
N THR A 121 -6.26 5.86 -7.39
CA THR A 121 -7.29 5.91 -8.43
C THR A 121 -7.05 4.80 -9.47
N ASP A 122 -8.12 4.23 -10.04
CA ASP A 122 -8.00 3.19 -11.08
C ASP A 122 -7.20 3.71 -12.30
N ASP A 123 -7.43 4.97 -12.68
CA ASP A 123 -6.69 5.62 -13.78
C ASP A 123 -5.19 5.63 -13.52
N PHE A 124 -4.75 6.01 -12.31
CA PHE A 124 -3.34 6.05 -11.97
C PHE A 124 -2.73 4.64 -11.91
N VAL A 125 -3.45 3.65 -11.36
CA VAL A 125 -3.00 2.26 -11.32
C VAL A 125 -2.76 1.74 -12.74
N ARG A 126 -3.69 2.00 -13.66
CA ARG A 126 -3.57 1.61 -15.08
C ARG A 126 -2.44 2.35 -15.77
N GLU A 127 -2.29 3.65 -15.52
CA GLU A 127 -1.21 4.48 -16.05
C GLU A 127 0.15 3.87 -15.69
N ILE A 128 0.39 3.63 -14.40
CA ILE A 128 1.66 3.08 -13.91
C ILE A 128 1.89 1.67 -14.44
N ALA A 129 0.90 0.78 -14.38
CA ALA A 129 1.03 -0.58 -14.90
C ALA A 129 1.36 -0.59 -16.42
N GLN A 130 0.77 0.33 -17.19
CA GLN A 130 1.08 0.49 -18.61
C GLN A 130 2.48 1.08 -18.85
N LYS A 131 2.90 2.05 -18.03
CA LYS A 131 4.20 2.73 -18.13
C LYS A 131 5.35 1.80 -17.77
N THR A 132 5.26 1.10 -16.65
CA THR A 132 6.35 0.26 -16.11
C THR A 132 6.33 -1.17 -16.63
N LYS A 133 5.18 -1.65 -17.14
CA LYS A 133 4.94 -3.07 -17.47
C LYS A 133 5.16 -4.02 -16.29
N CYS A 134 5.07 -3.52 -15.07
CA CYS A 134 5.19 -4.26 -13.83
C CYS A 134 3.91 -4.12 -12.98
N TYR A 135 3.68 -5.08 -12.09
CA TYR A 135 2.70 -4.95 -11.01
C TYR A 135 3.33 -4.22 -9.85
N GLY A 136 2.57 -3.43 -9.09
CA GLY A 136 3.09 -2.68 -7.97
C GLY A 136 3.52 -1.27 -8.39
N ILE A 137 3.11 -0.28 -7.60
CA ILE A 137 3.34 1.14 -7.82
C ILE A 137 4.50 1.59 -6.93
N LEU A 138 4.39 1.38 -5.62
CA LEU A 138 5.36 1.87 -4.63
C LEU A 138 6.66 1.08 -4.67
N ASP A 139 6.59 -0.24 -4.73
CA ASP A 139 7.76 -1.14 -4.70
C ASP A 139 8.59 -1.03 -5.99
N ASN A 140 7.94 -0.65 -7.09
CA ASN A 140 8.55 -0.52 -8.41
C ASN A 140 8.72 0.93 -8.87
N ASP A 141 8.71 1.92 -7.96
CA ASP A 141 8.90 3.34 -8.32
C ASP A 141 10.25 3.58 -9.02
N PHE A 142 11.25 2.72 -8.83
CA PHE A 142 12.51 2.80 -9.60
C PHE A 142 12.31 2.60 -11.12
N MET A 143 11.32 1.81 -11.52
CA MET A 143 10.91 1.65 -12.93
C MET A 143 10.21 2.92 -13.46
N ASN A 144 9.76 3.77 -12.54
CA ASN A 144 9.17 5.08 -12.81
C ASN A 144 10.18 6.22 -12.54
N GLU A 145 11.48 5.95 -12.68
CA GLU A 145 12.56 6.93 -12.47
C GLU A 145 12.55 7.57 -11.06
N HIS A 146 11.99 6.85 -10.08
CA HIS A 146 11.75 7.32 -8.73
C HIS A 146 10.87 8.59 -8.65
N GLN A 147 9.94 8.80 -9.59
CA GLN A 147 9.13 10.01 -9.60
C GLN A 147 8.34 10.21 -8.31
N LEU A 148 7.79 9.14 -7.71
CA LEU A 148 7.02 9.27 -6.47
C LEU A 148 7.89 9.72 -5.29
N LEU A 149 9.11 9.17 -5.18
CA LEU A 149 10.03 9.60 -4.13
C LEU A 149 10.63 10.99 -4.42
N ARG A 150 10.81 11.35 -5.68
CA ARG A 150 11.37 12.65 -6.08
C ARG A 150 10.38 13.79 -5.89
N GLU A 151 9.13 13.58 -6.25
CA GLU A 151 8.12 14.64 -6.48
C GLU A 151 6.83 14.43 -5.66
N GLY A 152 6.70 13.31 -4.95
CA GLY A 152 5.46 12.92 -4.27
C GLY A 152 4.42 12.34 -5.22
N PHE A 153 3.21 12.16 -4.72
CA PHE A 153 2.09 11.70 -5.53
C PHE A 153 1.55 12.85 -6.40
N PRO A 154 1.34 12.63 -7.71
CA PRO A 154 0.67 13.63 -8.54
C PRO A 154 -0.81 13.78 -8.10
N PRO A 155 -1.46 14.93 -8.39
CA PRO A 155 -2.79 15.24 -7.86
C PRO A 155 -3.89 14.21 -8.17
N HIS A 156 -3.75 13.45 -9.25
CA HIS A 156 -4.72 12.42 -9.66
C HIS A 156 -4.39 11.01 -9.15
N ALA A 157 -3.27 10.81 -8.46
CA ALA A 157 -2.81 9.48 -8.06
C ALA A 157 -3.67 8.87 -6.95
N LEU A 158 -3.98 9.66 -5.92
CA LEU A 158 -4.63 9.16 -4.72
C LEU A 158 -6.14 9.35 -4.80
N LEU A 159 -6.86 8.32 -4.36
CA LEU A 159 -8.28 8.44 -4.10
C LEU A 159 -8.44 9.25 -2.80
N THR A 160 -8.62 10.56 -2.94
CA THR A 160 -8.97 11.43 -1.82
C THR A 160 -10.44 11.23 -1.51
N GLU A 161 -10.76 10.29 -0.63
CA GLU A 161 -12.04 10.37 0.04
C GLU A 161 -11.96 11.57 0.99
N ALA A 162 -12.65 12.65 0.62
CA ALA A 162 -13.28 13.46 1.63
C ALA A 162 -14.17 12.50 2.43
N ILE A 163 -13.64 11.93 3.52
CA ILE A 163 -14.46 11.51 4.65
C ILE A 163 -14.93 12.82 5.28
N ASP A 164 -15.81 13.53 4.57
CA ASP A 164 -16.64 14.55 5.17
C ASP A 164 -17.46 13.82 6.22
N ALA A 165 -17.12 14.09 7.48
CA ALA A 165 -17.96 13.79 8.60
C ALA A 165 -19.36 14.35 8.32
N GLN A 166 -20.31 13.46 8.02
CA GLN A 166 -21.74 13.72 8.21
C GLN A 166 -22.16 13.27 9.60
#